data_AF-A0A971PDC3-F1
#
_entry.id   AF-A0A971PDC3-F1
#
_cell.length_a   1.000
_cell.length_b   1.000
_cell.length_c   1.000
_cell.angle_alpha   90.00
_cell.angle_beta   90.00
_cell.angle_gamma   90.00
#
_symmetry.space_group_name_H-M   'P 1'
#
loop_
_entity.id
_entity.type
_entity.pdbx_description
1 polymer ?
#
loop_
_entity_poly.entity_id
_entity_poly.type
_entity_poly.pdbx_seq_one_letter_code
_entity_poly.pdbx_strand_id
1 'polypeptide(L)'
;MFQFDQAGALAAFDGRHYFEVVPRRDYVLLRHVVEGECRFKDWMLWHLFIGPLHNALLEDGLDLAENSLTASSKVTRSSAWVKCLLYMIARQQASH
;
A
#
# COMPACT_ATOMS: atom_id res chain seq x y z
N MET A 1 1.40 -14.68 4.83
CA MET A 1 2.67 -13.95 4.65
C MET A 1 3.02 -14.03 3.19
N PHE A 2 3.09 -12.89 2.53
CA PHE A 2 3.52 -12.77 1.14
C PHE A 2 4.98 -12.33 1.12
N GLN A 3 5.78 -12.96 0.28
CA GLN A 3 7.15 -12.54 -0.02
C GLN A 3 7.11 -11.83 -1.36
N PHE A 4 7.81 -10.70 -1.48
CA PHE A 4 7.91 -10.00 -2.76
C PHE A 4 8.63 -10.91 -3.76
N ASP A 5 8.06 -11.05 -4.96
CA ASP A 5 8.65 -11.83 -6.05
C ASP A 5 9.97 -11.17 -6.51
N GLN A 6 10.99 -11.97 -6.82
CA GLN A 6 12.31 -11.47 -7.24
C GLN A 6 12.32 -11.01 -8.71
N ALA A 7 11.17 -10.60 -9.25
CA ALA A 7 11.02 -10.12 -10.62
C ALA A 7 10.52 -8.67 -10.66
N GLY A 8 11.08 -7.86 -11.57
CA GLY A 8 10.67 -6.47 -11.79
C GLY A 8 11.46 -5.43 -10.99
N ALA A 9 10.91 -4.21 -10.87
CA ALA A 9 11.59 -3.05 -10.27
C ALA A 9 11.94 -3.20 -8.77
N LEU A 10 11.45 -4.25 -8.13
CA LEU A 10 11.70 -4.59 -6.72
C LEU A 10 12.42 -5.95 -6.55
N ALA A 11 13.07 -6.47 -7.60
CA ALA A 11 13.77 -7.75 -7.54
C ALA A 11 14.82 -7.85 -6.42
N ALA A 12 15.34 -6.71 -5.94
CA ALA A 12 16.29 -6.61 -4.83
C ALA A 12 15.66 -6.29 -3.46
N PHE A 13 14.33 -6.31 -3.37
CA PHE A 13 13.58 -6.06 -2.14
C PHE A 13 13.32 -7.39 -1.44
N ASP A 14 14.18 -7.75 -0.48
CA ASP A 14 13.94 -8.92 0.36
C ASP A 14 13.10 -8.48 1.56
N GLY A 15 11.81 -8.76 1.48
CA GLY A 15 10.85 -8.28 2.47
C GLY A 15 9.66 -9.18 2.67
N ARG A 16 9.03 -9.01 3.84
CA ARG A 16 7.82 -9.68 4.26
C ARG A 16 6.67 -8.68 4.23
N HIS A 17 5.56 -9.11 3.66
CA HIS A 17 4.30 -8.36 3.65
C HIS A 17 3.21 -9.23 4.27
N TYR A 18 2.60 -8.75 5.34
CA TYR A 18 1.57 -9.48 6.04
C TYR A 18 0.58 -8.56 6.75
N PHE A 19 -0.55 -9.15 7.15
CA PHE A 19 -1.58 -8.50 7.94
C PHE A 19 -1.71 -9.23 9.28
N GLU A 20 -1.97 -8.46 10.33
CA GLU A 20 -2.24 -8.97 11.67
C GLU A 20 -3.63 -8.50 12.10
N VAL A 21 -4.40 -9.42 12.69
CA VAL A 21 -5.66 -9.09 13.36
C VAL A 21 -5.39 -9.08 14.85
N VAL A 22 -5.40 -7.89 15.45
CA VAL A 22 -5.07 -7.69 16.85
C VAL A 22 -6.35 -7.37 17.63
N PRO A 23 -6.85 -8.29 18.48
CA PRO A 23 -8.04 -8.03 19.28
C PRO A 23 -7.76 -6.94 20.32
N ARG A 24 -8.73 -6.04 20.50
CA ARG A 24 -8.80 -5.07 21.60
C ARG A 24 -10.13 -5.26 22.33
N ARG A 25 -10.30 -4.59 23.48
CA ARG A 25 -11.50 -4.75 24.32
C ARG A 25 -12.77 -4.38 23.57
N ASP A 26 -12.75 -3.27 22.83
CA ASP A 26 -13.95 -2.69 22.22
C ASP A 26 -13.88 -2.64 20.68
N TYR A 27 -12.76 -3.05 20.09
CA TYR A 27 -12.55 -3.03 18.64
C TYR A 27 -11.52 -4.08 18.22
N VAL A 28 -11.37 -4.27 16.91
CA VAL A 28 -10.31 -5.08 16.31
C VAL A 28 -9.39 -4.16 15.52
N LEU A 29 -8.08 -4.27 15.75
CA LEU A 29 -7.08 -3.55 14.98
C LEU A 29 -6.59 -4.45 13.85
N LEU A 30 -6.90 -4.09 12.61
CA LEU A 30 -6.26 -4.67 11.44
C LEU A 30 -4.95 -3.91 11.18
N ARG A 31 -3.82 -4.58 11.38
CA ARG A 31 -2.49 -4.01 11.12
C ARG A 31 -1.95 -4.57 9.82
N HIS A 32 -1.38 -3.70 9.02
CA HIS A 32 -0.60 -4.06 7.84
C HIS A 32 0.87 -3.80 8.11
N VAL A 33 1.72 -4.78 7.79
CA VAL A 33 3.17 -4.69 8.00
C VAL A 33 3.87 -5.01 6.69
N VAL A 34 4.79 -4.12 6.33
CA VAL A 34 5.79 -4.34 5.29
C VAL A 34 7.14 -4.06 5.92
N GLU A 35 7.98 -5.08 5.97
CA GLU A 35 9.34 -5.00 6.45
C GLU A 35 10.27 -5.65 5.44
N GLY A 36 11.48 -5.14 5.29
CA GLY A 36 12.42 -5.69 4.34
C GLY A 36 13.73 -4.92 4.31
N GLU A 37 14.74 -5.57 3.75
CA GLU A 37 16.04 -4.99 3.48
C GLU A 37 16.17 -4.69 1.99
N CYS A 38 16.71 -3.51 1.66
CA CYS A 38 16.91 -3.12 0.29
C CYS A 38 18.09 -2.14 0.16
N ARG A 39 18.58 -1.96 -1.07
CA ARG A 39 19.64 -0.98 -1.34
C ARG A 39 19.07 0.43 -1.25
N PHE A 40 19.92 1.42 -1.00
CA PHE A 40 19.48 2.82 -0.88
C PHE A 40 18.65 3.33 -2.08
N LYS A 41 18.98 2.89 -3.31
CA LYS A 41 18.21 3.25 -4.51
C LYS A 41 16.78 2.71 -4.48
N ASP A 42 16.62 1.46 -4.07
CA ASP A 42 15.33 0.78 -3.98
C ASP A 42 14.51 1.35 -2.81
N TRP A 43 15.20 1.70 -1.71
CA TRP A 43 14.61 2.43 -0.58
C TRP A 43 14.03 3.79 -1.01
N MET A 44 14.77 4.55 -1.84
CA MET A 44 14.26 5.82 -2.39
C MET A 44 13.08 5.59 -3.33
N LEU A 45 13.18 4.62 -4.23
CA LEU A 45 12.09 4.26 -5.15
C LEU A 45 10.81 3.89 -4.37
N TRP A 46 10.98 3.11 -3.30
CA TRP A 46 9.90 2.74 -2.39
C TRP A 46 9.26 3.99 -1.77
N HIS A 47 10.04 4.83 -1.09
CA HIS A 47 9.48 5.95 -0.35
C HIS A 47 8.86 7.03 -1.25
N LEU A 48 9.37 7.22 -2.46
CA LEU A 48 8.89 8.27 -3.36
C LEU A 48 7.73 7.83 -4.25
N PHE A 49 7.69 6.56 -4.67
CA PHE A 49 6.73 6.12 -5.69
C PHE A 49 5.85 4.99 -5.19
N ILE A 50 6.45 3.89 -4.73
CA ILE A 50 5.71 2.66 -4.45
C ILE A 50 4.92 2.78 -3.15
N GLY A 51 5.55 3.23 -2.07
CA GLY A 51 4.97 3.40 -0.74
C GLY A 51 3.72 4.30 -0.74
N PRO A 52 3.77 5.52 -1.34
CA PRO A 52 2.59 6.37 -1.41
C PRO A 52 1.42 5.72 -2.17
N LEU A 53 1.68 5.10 -3.34
CA LEU A 53 0.66 4.41 -4.12
C LEU A 53 0.09 3.18 -3.38
N HIS A 54 0.98 2.39 -2.78
CA HIS A 54 0.65 1.23 -1.97
C HIS A 54 -0.23 1.62 -0.79
N ASN A 55 0.14 2.67 -0.05
CA ASN A 55 -0.62 3.15 1.10
C ASN A 55 -2.01 3.63 0.71
N ALA A 56 -2.16 4.34 -0.41
CA ALA A 56 -3.49 4.76 -0.87
C ALA A 56 -4.39 3.56 -1.20
N LEU A 57 -3.85 2.55 -1.90
CA LEU A 57 -4.59 1.32 -2.19
C LEU A 57 -4.97 0.56 -0.91
N LEU A 58 -4.04 0.50 0.05
CA LEU A 58 -4.27 -0.12 1.35
C LEU A 58 -5.37 0.60 2.12
N GLU A 59 -5.33 1.93 2.20
CA GLU A 59 -6.35 2.76 2.85
C GLU A 59 -7.73 2.52 2.23
N ASP A 60 -7.83 2.52 0.90
CA ASP A 60 -9.09 2.22 0.20
C ASP A 60 -9.62 0.82 0.54
N GLY A 61 -8.73 -0.18 0.64
CA GLY A 61 -9.09 -1.55 1.03
C GLY A 61 -9.55 -1.65 2.50
N LEU A 62 -8.92 -0.89 3.40
CA LEU A 62 -9.29 -0.84 4.81
C LEU A 62 -10.63 -0.12 5.01
N ASP A 63 -10.88 0.96 4.27
CA ASP A 63 -12.17 1.66 4.27
C ASP A 63 -13.29 0.74 3.76
N LEU A 64 -13.04 -0.05 2.71
CA LEU A 64 -13.99 -1.04 2.23
C LEU A 64 -14.27 -2.11 3.30
N ALA A 65 -13.24 -2.60 3.99
CA ALA A 65 -13.40 -3.57 5.07
C ALA A 65 -14.26 -2.99 6.21
N GLU A 66 -13.93 -1.79 6.70
CA GLU A 66 -14.69 -1.09 7.74
C GLU A 66 -16.16 -0.88 7.33
N ASN A 67 -16.40 -0.36 6.12
CA ASN A 67 -17.74 -0.07 5.62
C ASN A 67 -18.58 -1.32 5.34
N SER A 68 -17.94 -2.47 5.10
CA SER A 68 -18.62 -3.75 4.90
C SER A 68 -18.98 -4.45 6.21
N LEU A 69 -18.17 -4.25 7.25
CA LEU A 69 -18.34 -4.89 8.56
C LEU A 69 -19.13 -4.04 9.54
N THR A 70 -19.24 -2.73 9.27
CA THR A 70 -19.92 -1.76 10.13
C THR A 70 -20.88 -0.91 9.30
N ALA A 71 -21.84 -0.25 9.93
CA ALA A 71 -22.70 0.74 9.26
C ALA A 71 -21.99 2.10 9.06
N SER A 72 -20.68 2.07 8.81
CA SER A 72 -19.84 3.26 8.64
C SER A 72 -19.72 3.66 7.17
N SER A 73 -19.26 4.90 6.94
CA SER A 73 -18.97 5.46 5.62
C SER A 73 -17.61 6.14 5.63
N LYS A 74 -16.56 5.39 5.97
CA LYS A 74 -15.16 5.86 5.91
C LYS A 74 -14.72 6.01 4.47
N VAL A 75 -14.06 7.13 4.20
CA VAL A 75 -13.37 7.42 2.95
C VAL A 75 -12.11 8.20 3.30
N THR A 76 -10.96 7.62 3.02
CA THR A 76 -9.65 8.19 3.27
C THR A 76 -9.25 9.04 2.06
N ARG A 77 -8.73 10.24 2.35
CA ARG A 77 -8.33 11.16 1.28
C ARG A 77 -6.93 10.79 0.79
N SER A 78 -6.84 10.36 -0.46
CA SER A 78 -5.55 10.15 -1.10
C SER A 78 -4.79 11.49 -1.28
N SER A 79 -3.48 11.46 -1.06
CA SER A 79 -2.63 12.64 -1.17
C SER A 79 -2.56 13.19 -2.61
N ALA A 80 -2.27 14.49 -2.76
CA ALA A 80 -2.09 15.11 -4.08
C ALA A 80 -0.94 14.46 -4.87
N TRP A 81 0.10 14.01 -4.17
CA TRP A 81 1.21 13.28 -4.77
C TRP A 81 0.76 11.95 -5.38
N VAL A 82 -0.03 11.15 -4.65
CA VAL A 82 -0.61 9.90 -5.16
C VAL A 82 -1.45 10.14 -6.42
N LYS A 83 -2.29 11.19 -6.42
CA LYS A 83 -3.09 11.56 -7.60
C LYS A 83 -2.22 11.92 -8.80
N CYS A 84 -1.11 12.62 -8.58
CA CYS A 84 -0.14 12.94 -9.62
C CYS A 84 0.52 11.67 -10.18
N LEU A 85 0.97 10.77 -9.32
CA LEU A 85 1.55 9.48 -9.71
C LEU A 85 0.58 8.65 -10.56
N LEU A 86 -0.68 8.52 -10.11
CA LEU A 86 -1.73 7.81 -10.85
C LEU A 86 -2.01 8.47 -12.22
N TYR A 87 -2.04 9.80 -12.28
CA TYR A 87 -2.20 10.52 -13.54
C TYR A 87 -1.05 10.23 -14.52
N MET A 88 0.20 10.23 -14.05
CA MET A 88 1.36 9.89 -14.89
C MET A 88 1.29 8.46 -15.43
N ILE A 89 0.90 7.49 -14.59
CA ILE A 89 0.74 6.09 -14.99
C ILE A 89 -0.36 5.96 -16.05
N ALA A 90 -1.54 6.58 -15.82
CA ALA A 90 -2.65 6.55 -16.76
C ALA A 90 -2.26 7.17 -18.12
N ARG A 91 -1.49 8.25 -18.10
CA ARG A 91 -0.99 8.92 -19.31
C ARG A 91 0.03 8.07 -20.07
N GLN A 92 0.91 7.34 -19.38
CA GLN A 92 1.86 6.42 -20.01
C GLN A 92 1.14 5.27 -20.72
N GLN A 93 0.11 4.70 -20.09
CA GLN A 93 -0.69 3.62 -20.68
C GLN A 93 -1.47 4.08 -21.92
N ALA A 94 -1.90 5.34 -21.98
CA ALA A 94 -2.59 5.90 -23.14
C ALA A 94 -1.67 6.26 -24.32
N SER A 95 -0.34 6.22 -24.12
CA SER A 95 0.67 6.55 -25.14
C SER A 95 1.31 5.30 -25.78
N HIS A 96 0.87 4.11 -25.36
CA HIS A 96 1.23 2.80 -25.90
C HIS A 96 0.02 2.15 -26.56
#